data_AF-A0A972Q6S8-F1
#
_entry.id   AF-A0A972Q6S8-F1
#
_cell.length_a   1.000
_cell.length_b   1.000
_cell.length_c   1.000
_cell.angle_alpha   90.00
_cell.angle_beta   90.00
_cell.angle_gamma   90.00
#
_symmetry.space_group_name_H-M   'P 1'
#
loop_
_entity.id
_entity.type
_entity.pdbx_description
1 polymer ?
#
loop_
_entity_poly.entity_id
_entity_poly.type
_entity_poly.pdbx_seq_one_letter_code
_entity_poly.pdbx_strand_id
1 'polypeptide(L)'
;MPKQKASEVAIDLFDSSIYPNGLTEGSAWLGFYQTLIWFEESLSEGVPPLLHIIDSDKLRPAVSLDMKYSQKSKIWVHRARMVAEYLAKELNVSIDDLPNKVGRLFNHPNWKGRQKNNPLGIGLVALVSHCLRKFSADEFDFQIECHANSIFPDIRIPGRSKDPRIDILAHFDGIPRAIVSCKWSVRHDRLGDITSECTVYKAEALRSRLKLDYYLITNEYDPARLSKILDDSCIDNVVHVHKHAVVDVCGLDDRLIKLLDLSVFLKKFK
;
A
#
# COMPACT_ATOMS: atom_id res chain seq x y z
N MET A 1 10.36 -11.67 15.89
CA MET A 1 9.43 -12.64 15.26
C MET A 1 9.76 -12.71 13.79
N PRO A 2 9.83 -13.91 13.18
CA PRO A 2 10.23 -14.05 11.78
C PRO A 2 9.27 -13.31 10.84
N LYS A 3 9.80 -12.66 9.78
CA LYS A 3 8.98 -12.00 8.74
C LYS A 3 7.94 -12.95 8.14
N GLN A 4 8.33 -14.21 7.92
CA GLN A 4 7.48 -15.27 7.38
C GLN A 4 6.16 -15.44 8.14
N LYS A 5 6.21 -15.43 9.48
CA LYS A 5 5.01 -15.54 10.32
C LYS A 5 4.07 -14.33 10.19
N ALA A 6 4.59 -13.15 9.82
CA ALA A 6 3.77 -11.97 9.56
C ALA A 6 3.03 -12.10 8.23
N SER A 7 3.74 -12.58 7.20
CA SER A 7 3.18 -12.80 5.86
C SER A 7 2.07 -13.84 5.87
N GLU A 8 2.29 -14.99 6.53
CA GLU A 8 1.29 -16.06 6.67
C GLU A 8 0.02 -15.55 7.35
N VAL A 9 0.16 -14.86 8.50
CA VAL A 9 -1.00 -14.27 9.20
C VAL A 9 -1.73 -13.24 8.34
N ALA A 10 -1.01 -12.41 7.59
CA ALA A 10 -1.65 -11.44 6.71
C ALA A 10 -2.48 -12.12 5.62
N ILE A 11 -1.95 -13.18 5.00
CA ILE A 11 -2.65 -13.96 3.97
C ILE A 11 -3.88 -14.67 4.56
N ASP A 12 -3.76 -15.30 5.73
CA ASP A 12 -4.89 -15.95 6.40
C ASP A 12 -6.02 -14.96 6.73
N LEU A 13 -5.66 -13.75 7.17
CA LEU A 13 -6.63 -12.68 7.43
C LEU A 13 -7.28 -12.18 6.14
N PHE A 14 -6.52 -12.07 5.06
CA PHE A 14 -7.05 -11.73 3.75
C PHE A 14 -8.03 -12.79 3.24
N ASP A 15 -7.66 -14.07 3.22
CA ASP A 15 -8.52 -15.14 2.71
C ASP A 15 -9.79 -15.33 3.57
N SER A 16 -9.72 -15.01 4.86
CA SER A 16 -10.88 -15.01 5.78
C SER A 16 -11.62 -13.67 5.85
N SER A 17 -11.32 -12.72 4.96
CA SER A 17 -12.01 -11.42 4.91
C SER A 17 -13.41 -11.53 4.31
N ILE A 18 -14.24 -10.53 4.59
CA ILE A 18 -15.60 -10.43 4.06
C ILE A 18 -15.52 -9.86 2.64
N TYR A 19 -16.10 -10.59 1.69
CA TYR A 19 -16.28 -10.17 0.30
C TYR A 19 -17.75 -10.37 -0.09
N PRO A 20 -18.62 -9.34 0.02
CA PRO A 20 -20.07 -9.53 -0.14
C PRO A 20 -20.49 -10.15 -1.48
N ASN A 21 -19.73 -9.88 -2.53
CA ASN A 21 -19.96 -10.40 -3.89
C ASN A 21 -18.89 -11.42 -4.31
N GLY A 22 -18.16 -12.01 -3.36
CA GLY A 22 -17.03 -12.89 -3.63
C GLY A 22 -15.72 -12.17 -3.92
N LEU A 23 -14.62 -12.91 -3.82
CA LEU A 23 -13.27 -12.42 -4.08
C LEU A 23 -12.98 -12.43 -5.58
N THR A 24 -12.69 -11.25 -6.12
CA THR A 24 -12.29 -10.97 -7.51
C THR A 24 -11.14 -9.96 -7.48
N GLU A 25 -10.52 -9.67 -8.63
CA GLU A 25 -9.53 -8.59 -8.73
C GLU A 25 -10.13 -7.24 -8.32
N GLY A 26 -11.42 -7.03 -8.63
CA GLY A 26 -12.16 -5.81 -8.30
C GLY A 26 -12.52 -5.68 -6.82
N SER A 27 -12.60 -6.77 -6.08
CA SER A 27 -12.94 -6.78 -4.65
C SER A 27 -11.75 -7.10 -3.74
N ALA A 28 -10.59 -7.46 -4.29
CA ALA A 28 -9.39 -7.82 -3.52
C ALA A 28 -8.98 -6.74 -2.51
N TRP A 29 -9.14 -5.46 -2.86
CA TRP A 29 -8.82 -4.31 -1.99
C TRP A 29 -9.56 -4.36 -0.64
N LEU A 30 -10.75 -4.96 -0.55
CA LEU A 30 -11.47 -5.14 0.71
C LEU A 30 -10.67 -5.97 1.71
N GLY A 31 -9.95 -7.00 1.24
CA GLY A 31 -9.09 -7.82 2.07
C GLY A 31 -7.86 -7.04 2.56
N PHE A 32 -7.30 -6.16 1.72
CA PHE A 32 -6.22 -5.26 2.14
C PHE A 32 -6.69 -4.34 3.25
N TYR A 33 -7.87 -3.72 3.11
CA TYR A 33 -8.38 -2.81 4.12
C TYR A 33 -8.72 -3.56 5.41
N GLN A 34 -9.48 -4.65 5.34
CA GLN A 34 -9.78 -5.47 6.53
C GLN A 34 -8.51 -5.94 7.28
N THR A 35 -7.44 -6.24 6.55
CA THR A 35 -6.19 -6.71 7.14
C THR A 35 -5.30 -5.59 7.67
N LEU A 36 -5.10 -4.51 6.89
CA LEU A 36 -4.00 -3.55 7.06
C LEU A 36 -4.42 -2.11 7.33
N ILE A 37 -5.66 -1.67 7.07
CA ILE A 37 -6.12 -0.34 7.49
C ILE A 37 -6.59 -0.41 8.94
N TRP A 38 -6.36 0.61 9.76
CA TRP A 38 -6.73 0.57 11.18
C TRP A 38 -7.35 1.88 11.63
N PHE A 39 -7.98 1.85 12.80
CA PHE A 39 -8.42 3.06 13.48
C PHE A 39 -7.34 3.57 14.44
N GLU A 40 -7.05 4.87 14.39
CA GLU A 40 -6.29 5.55 15.43
C GLU A 40 -7.11 5.55 16.72
N GLU A 41 -6.45 5.22 17.84
CA GLU A 41 -7.05 5.36 19.16
C GLU A 41 -7.45 6.82 19.40
N SER A 42 -8.53 7.02 20.17
CA SER A 42 -9.08 8.34 20.49
C SER A 42 -7.98 9.31 20.93
N LEU A 43 -7.65 10.27 20.07
CA LEU A 43 -6.53 11.20 20.29
C LEU A 43 -6.85 12.27 21.33
N SER A 44 -8.11 12.37 21.77
CA SER A 44 -8.61 13.25 22.83
C SER A 44 -9.88 12.67 23.43
N GLU A 45 -10.20 12.99 24.68
CA GLU A 45 -11.41 12.53 25.34
C GLU A 45 -12.67 12.96 24.57
N GLY A 46 -13.61 12.03 24.34
CA GLY A 46 -14.85 12.29 23.61
C GLY A 46 -14.76 12.34 22.08
N VAL A 47 -13.58 12.12 21.48
CA VAL A 47 -13.43 12.07 20.01
C VAL A 47 -13.53 10.62 19.53
N PRO A 48 -14.46 10.27 18.63
CA PRO A 48 -14.54 8.91 18.12
C PRO A 48 -13.26 8.53 17.37
N PRO A 49 -12.85 7.26 17.40
CA PRO A 49 -11.68 6.78 16.67
C PRO A 49 -11.82 7.09 15.17
N LEU A 50 -10.71 7.40 14.51
CA LEU A 50 -10.68 7.77 13.09
C LEU A 50 -9.86 6.76 12.29
N LEU A 51 -10.32 6.46 11.09
CA LEU A 51 -9.59 5.58 10.17
C LEU A 51 -8.24 6.22 9.79
N HIS A 52 -7.15 5.47 9.92
CA HIS A 52 -5.81 5.90 9.59
C HIS A 52 -5.61 5.92 8.07
N ILE A 53 -5.95 7.04 7.44
CA ILE A 53 -5.72 7.29 6.01
C ILE A 53 -4.54 8.24 5.76
N ILE A 54 -4.04 8.90 6.80
CA ILE A 54 -2.91 9.84 6.72
C ILE A 54 -2.18 9.88 8.06
N ASP A 55 -1.01 10.52 8.08
CA ASP A 55 -0.21 10.77 9.29
C ASP A 55 -1.09 11.20 10.48
N SER A 56 -0.88 10.56 11.64
CA SER A 56 -1.74 10.74 12.81
C SER A 56 -1.82 12.17 13.31
N ASP A 57 -0.80 13.02 13.07
CA ASP A 57 -0.79 14.44 13.44
C ASP A 57 -1.88 15.24 12.71
N LYS A 58 -2.18 14.89 11.45
CA LYS A 58 -3.26 15.52 10.66
C LYS A 58 -4.65 15.03 11.05
N LEU A 59 -4.76 13.97 11.84
CA LEU A 59 -6.00 13.44 12.39
C LEU A 59 -6.28 13.96 13.82
N ARG A 60 -5.34 14.69 14.43
CA ARG A 60 -5.52 15.27 15.78
C ARG A 60 -6.32 16.57 15.72
N PRO A 61 -7.24 16.80 16.69
CA PRO A 61 -7.78 18.13 16.92
C PRO A 61 -6.64 19.11 17.22
N ALA A 62 -6.63 20.29 16.60
CA ALA A 62 -5.63 21.30 16.89
C ALA A 62 -5.81 21.81 18.34
N VAL A 63 -4.83 21.58 19.21
CA VAL A 63 -4.90 21.93 20.64
C VAL A 63 -4.65 23.43 20.90
N SER A 64 -4.04 24.19 19.97
CA SER A 64 -3.93 25.67 20.10
C SER A 64 -3.60 26.46 18.81
N LEU A 65 -4.29 27.61 18.71
CA LEU A 65 -4.09 28.91 18.02
C LEU A 65 -3.78 29.07 16.52
N ASP A 66 -3.29 28.09 15.76
CA ASP A 66 -3.10 28.33 14.32
C ASP A 66 -4.34 27.92 13.51
N MET A 67 -5.16 28.92 13.14
CA MET A 67 -6.40 28.72 12.34
C MET A 67 -6.16 27.89 11.07
N LYS A 68 -4.99 28.04 10.41
CA LYS A 68 -4.68 27.30 9.18
C LYS A 68 -4.44 25.82 9.43
N TYR A 69 -3.81 25.47 10.56
CA TYR A 69 -3.57 24.09 10.95
C TYR A 69 -4.88 23.39 11.38
N SER A 70 -5.76 24.15 12.04
CA SER A 70 -7.11 23.70 12.40
C SER A 70 -7.95 23.32 11.17
N GLN A 71 -7.90 24.12 10.08
CA GLN A 71 -8.65 23.82 8.86
C GLN A 71 -8.15 22.56 8.13
N LYS A 72 -6.83 22.38 7.99
CA LYS A 72 -6.28 21.18 7.32
C LYS A 72 -6.61 19.90 8.09
N SER A 73 -6.53 19.94 9.42
CA SER A 73 -6.87 18.78 10.26
C SER A 73 -8.37 18.44 10.14
N LYS A 74 -9.25 19.46 10.09
CA LYS A 74 -10.69 19.25 9.85
C LYS A 74 -10.98 18.53 8.53
N ILE A 75 -10.27 18.86 7.45
CA ILE A 75 -10.46 18.22 6.15
C ILE A 75 -10.06 16.73 6.21
N TRP A 76 -8.94 16.40 6.84
CA TRP A 76 -8.50 15.00 6.95
C TRP A 76 -9.37 14.18 7.89
N VAL A 77 -9.86 14.77 8.99
CA VAL A 77 -10.86 14.13 9.85
C VAL A 77 -12.14 13.83 9.07
N HIS A 78 -12.63 14.78 8.25
CA HIS A 78 -13.80 14.56 7.41
C HIS A 78 -13.57 13.44 6.40
N ARG A 79 -12.43 13.45 5.69
CA ARG A 79 -12.06 12.38 4.74
C ARG A 79 -11.96 11.02 5.40
N ALA A 80 -11.36 10.92 6.58
CA ALA A 80 -11.26 9.67 7.33
C ALA A 80 -12.65 9.09 7.66
N ARG A 81 -13.62 9.95 7.99
CA ARG A 81 -15.02 9.55 8.20
C ARG A 81 -15.68 9.09 6.90
N MET A 82 -15.52 9.84 5.81
CA MET A 82 -16.06 9.46 4.51
C MET A 82 -15.56 8.09 4.04
N VAL A 83 -14.26 7.82 4.22
CA VAL A 83 -13.67 6.51 3.87
C VAL A 83 -14.20 5.40 4.79
N ALA A 84 -14.38 5.68 6.08
CA ALA A 84 -14.97 4.72 7.02
C ALA A 84 -16.43 4.40 6.68
N GLU A 85 -17.26 5.40 6.39
CA GLU A 85 -18.65 5.23 5.97
C GLU A 85 -18.75 4.44 4.65
N TYR A 86 -17.90 4.79 3.68
CA TYR A 86 -17.78 4.05 2.43
C TYR A 86 -17.41 2.58 2.68
N LEU A 87 -16.39 2.31 3.49
CA LEU A 87 -15.95 0.94 3.78
C LEU A 87 -17.01 0.13 4.55
N ALA A 88 -17.71 0.74 5.50
CA ALA A 88 -18.81 0.10 6.22
C ALA A 88 -19.93 -0.31 5.26
N LYS A 89 -20.28 0.57 4.32
CA LYS A 89 -21.26 0.28 3.26
C LYS A 89 -20.79 -0.87 2.35
N GLU A 90 -19.55 -0.82 1.87
CA GLU A 90 -19.00 -1.86 0.98
C GLU A 90 -18.87 -3.23 1.66
N LEU A 91 -18.74 -3.27 2.99
CA LEU A 91 -18.72 -4.49 3.78
C LEU A 91 -20.10 -4.95 4.26
N ASN A 92 -21.15 -4.15 4.01
CA ASN A 92 -22.50 -4.34 4.54
C ASN A 92 -22.54 -4.49 6.08
N VAL A 93 -21.83 -3.61 6.78
CA VAL A 93 -21.78 -3.54 8.25
C VAL A 93 -22.13 -2.14 8.74
N SER A 94 -22.52 -2.02 10.02
CA SER A 94 -22.68 -0.71 10.64
C SER A 94 -21.32 -0.02 10.79
N ILE A 95 -21.32 1.31 10.83
CA ILE A 95 -20.09 2.08 11.07
C ILE A 95 -19.47 1.77 12.44
N ASP A 96 -20.31 1.45 13.44
CA ASP A 96 -19.88 1.09 14.80
C ASP A 96 -19.23 -0.31 14.84
N ASP A 97 -19.60 -1.20 13.93
CA ASP A 97 -18.99 -2.53 13.81
C ASP A 97 -17.70 -2.52 12.98
N LEU A 98 -17.46 -1.49 12.17
CA LEU A 98 -16.31 -1.43 11.27
C LEU A 98 -14.96 -1.59 11.97
N PRO A 99 -14.70 -1.01 13.16
CA PRO A 99 -13.46 -1.24 13.91
C PRO A 99 -13.15 -2.72 14.21
N ASN A 100 -14.17 -3.58 14.29
CA ASN A 100 -14.01 -5.03 14.49
C ASN A 100 -13.72 -5.79 13.19
N LYS A 101 -13.90 -5.14 12.03
CA LYS A 101 -13.69 -5.72 10.70
C LYS A 101 -12.36 -5.33 10.07
N VAL A 102 -11.77 -4.22 10.52
CA VAL A 102 -10.50 -3.71 9.99
C VAL A 102 -9.36 -3.83 11.00
N GLY A 103 -8.13 -3.60 10.53
CA GLY A 103 -6.93 -3.58 11.37
C GLY A 103 -6.62 -4.95 11.96
N ARG A 104 -7.14 -6.03 11.33
CA ARG A 104 -7.09 -7.38 11.88
C ARG A 104 -5.66 -7.84 12.13
N LEU A 105 -4.69 -7.40 11.31
CA LEU A 105 -3.27 -7.72 11.53
C LEU A 105 -2.75 -7.12 12.83
N PHE A 106 -3.14 -5.89 13.18
CA PHE A 106 -2.67 -5.20 14.38
C PHE A 106 -3.44 -5.60 15.63
N ASN A 107 -4.65 -6.11 15.47
CA ASN A 107 -5.44 -6.69 16.56
C ASN A 107 -5.05 -8.16 16.84
N HIS A 108 -4.30 -8.79 15.94
CA HIS A 108 -3.80 -10.15 16.13
C HIS A 108 -2.88 -10.22 17.38
N PRO A 109 -2.98 -11.28 18.22
CA PRO A 109 -2.21 -11.39 19.48
C PRO A 109 -0.69 -11.21 19.32
N ASN A 110 -0.14 -11.60 18.17
CA ASN A 110 1.29 -11.45 17.88
C ASN A 110 1.75 -10.00 17.68
N TRP A 111 0.83 -9.08 17.36
CA TRP A 111 1.13 -7.70 16.96
C TRP A 111 0.46 -6.62 17.79
N LYS A 112 -0.53 -6.99 18.62
CA LYS A 112 -1.21 -6.06 19.52
C LYS A 112 -0.20 -5.30 20.39
N GLY A 113 -0.32 -3.98 20.40
CA GLY A 113 0.57 -3.07 21.15
C GLY A 113 1.98 -2.88 20.56
N ARG A 114 2.29 -3.45 19.40
CA ARG A 114 3.58 -3.27 18.72
C ARG A 114 3.53 -2.14 17.69
N GLN A 115 4.70 -1.62 17.33
CA GLN A 115 4.82 -0.64 16.25
C GLN A 115 4.33 -1.24 14.93
N LYS A 116 3.37 -0.57 14.29
CA LYS A 116 2.65 -1.06 13.11
C LYS A 116 3.50 -1.05 11.83
N ASN A 117 4.50 -0.17 11.71
CA ASN A 117 5.22 0.08 10.45
C ASN A 117 5.86 -1.18 9.83
N ASN A 118 6.53 -2.01 10.63
CA ASN A 118 7.19 -3.22 10.13
C ASN A 118 6.17 -4.29 9.65
N PRO A 119 5.20 -4.72 10.49
CA PRO A 119 4.20 -5.68 10.03
C PRO A 119 3.33 -5.14 8.89
N LEU A 120 3.09 -3.82 8.83
CA LEU A 120 2.35 -3.19 7.73
C LEU A 120 3.06 -3.34 6.38
N GLY A 121 4.37 -3.08 6.33
CA GLY A 121 5.16 -3.26 5.11
C GLY A 121 5.21 -4.73 4.66
N ILE A 122 5.48 -5.65 5.60
CA ILE A 122 5.53 -7.09 5.31
C ILE A 122 4.15 -7.60 4.85
N GLY A 123 3.09 -7.18 5.53
CA GLY A 123 1.72 -7.51 5.17
C GLY A 123 1.37 -7.04 3.77
N LEU A 124 1.70 -5.79 3.41
CA LEU A 124 1.44 -5.28 2.06
C LEU A 124 2.12 -6.12 0.98
N VAL A 125 3.41 -6.42 1.12
CA VAL A 125 4.16 -7.27 0.17
C VAL A 125 3.51 -8.65 0.05
N ALA A 126 3.16 -9.26 1.19
CA ALA A 126 2.51 -10.58 1.22
C ALA A 126 1.15 -10.57 0.51
N LEU A 127 0.30 -9.58 0.76
CA LEU A 127 -1.02 -9.48 0.15
C LEU A 127 -0.97 -9.20 -1.36
N VAL A 128 -0.06 -8.31 -1.80
CA VAL A 128 0.15 -8.05 -3.22
C VAL A 128 0.61 -9.33 -3.92
N SER A 129 1.63 -10.00 -3.38
CA SER A 129 2.15 -11.24 -3.96
C SER A 129 1.09 -12.36 -3.99
N HIS A 130 0.29 -12.48 -2.94
CA HIS A 130 -0.84 -13.43 -2.87
C HIS A 130 -1.88 -13.15 -3.96
N CYS A 131 -2.27 -11.88 -4.13
CA CYS A 131 -3.22 -11.50 -5.18
C CYS A 131 -2.65 -11.71 -6.58
N LEU A 132 -1.38 -11.38 -6.80
CA LEU A 132 -0.71 -11.62 -8.09
C LEU A 132 -0.76 -13.10 -8.44
N ARG A 133 -0.33 -14.00 -7.54
CA ARG A 133 -0.40 -15.46 -7.77
C ARG A 133 -1.83 -15.98 -7.95
N LYS A 134 -2.81 -15.35 -7.32
CA LYS A 134 -4.21 -15.78 -7.36
C LYS A 134 -4.94 -15.37 -8.64
N PHE A 135 -4.51 -14.28 -9.28
CA PHE A 135 -5.23 -13.66 -10.39
C PHE A 135 -4.44 -13.56 -11.70
N SER A 136 -3.15 -13.93 -11.70
CA SER A 136 -2.32 -13.99 -12.90
C SER A 136 -2.54 -15.26 -13.72
N ALA A 137 -2.05 -15.25 -14.95
CA ALA A 137 -1.82 -16.45 -15.75
C ALA A 137 -0.67 -17.31 -15.18
N ASP A 138 -0.63 -18.59 -15.56
CA ASP A 138 0.29 -19.58 -15.02
C ASP A 138 1.75 -19.35 -15.46
N GLU A 139 1.96 -18.61 -16.54
CA GLU A 139 3.29 -18.26 -17.08
C GLU A 139 4.02 -17.24 -16.20
N PHE A 140 3.31 -16.58 -15.29
CA PHE A 140 3.88 -15.63 -14.35
C PHE A 140 4.29 -16.29 -13.03
N ASP A 141 5.54 -16.03 -12.62
CA ASP A 141 6.03 -16.36 -11.27
C ASP A 141 6.35 -15.08 -10.49
N PHE A 142 6.09 -15.11 -9.18
CA PHE A 142 6.31 -13.97 -8.30
C PHE A 142 7.19 -14.35 -7.11
N GLN A 143 8.34 -13.70 -7.01
CA GLN A 143 9.29 -13.91 -5.91
C GLN A 143 9.28 -12.70 -4.98
N ILE A 144 9.16 -12.93 -3.68
CA ILE A 144 9.16 -11.87 -2.67
C ILE A 144 10.53 -11.74 -2.01
N GLU A 145 10.90 -10.52 -1.62
CA GLU A 145 12.11 -10.23 -0.84
C GLU A 145 13.40 -10.81 -1.47
N CYS A 146 13.46 -10.89 -2.80
CA CYS A 146 14.61 -11.47 -3.49
C CYS A 146 15.83 -10.54 -3.40
N HIS A 147 17.02 -11.14 -3.33
CA HIS A 147 18.27 -10.39 -3.34
C HIS A 147 18.45 -9.74 -4.70
N ALA A 148 18.56 -8.42 -4.77
CA ALA A 148 18.77 -7.74 -6.05
C ALA A 148 20.06 -8.21 -6.74
N ASN A 149 21.10 -8.55 -5.98
CA ASN A 149 22.36 -9.12 -6.50
C ASN A 149 22.19 -10.46 -7.24
N SER A 150 21.10 -11.21 -6.96
CA SER A 150 20.81 -12.45 -7.70
C SER A 150 20.31 -12.20 -9.12
N ILE A 151 19.82 -10.99 -9.38
CA ILE A 151 19.25 -10.57 -10.67
C ILE A 151 20.21 -9.64 -11.40
N PHE A 152 20.81 -8.70 -10.66
CA PHE A 152 21.75 -7.70 -11.13
C PHE A 152 23.04 -7.81 -10.32
N PRO A 153 24.02 -8.60 -10.77
CA PRO A 153 25.30 -8.77 -10.06
C PRO A 153 25.99 -7.43 -9.78
N ASP A 154 26.55 -7.28 -8.58
CA ASP A 154 27.27 -6.09 -8.12
C ASP A 154 26.45 -4.79 -8.07
N ILE A 155 25.11 -4.90 -8.09
CA ILE A 155 24.22 -3.74 -7.98
C ILE A 155 24.49 -2.94 -6.70
N ARG A 156 24.61 -1.62 -6.86
CA ARG A 156 24.78 -0.68 -5.74
C ARG A 156 23.71 0.38 -5.82
N ILE A 157 22.91 0.48 -4.77
CA ILE A 157 21.93 1.55 -4.61
C ILE A 157 22.52 2.59 -3.64
N PRO A 158 22.85 3.81 -4.10
CA PRO A 158 23.45 4.83 -3.26
C PRO A 158 22.60 5.10 -2.00
N GLY A 159 23.26 5.21 -0.83
CA GLY A 159 22.58 5.49 0.44
C GLY A 159 21.75 4.34 1.00
N ARG A 160 21.81 3.13 0.41
CA ARG A 160 21.06 1.95 0.88
C ARG A 160 21.98 0.83 1.37
N SER A 161 21.33 -0.25 1.83
CA SER A 161 21.96 -1.50 2.22
C SER A 161 22.91 -2.01 1.13
N LYS A 162 24.04 -2.62 1.54
CA LYS A 162 24.92 -3.39 0.64
C LYS A 162 24.25 -4.67 0.11
N ASP A 163 23.14 -5.08 0.75
CA ASP A 163 22.27 -6.17 0.31
C ASP A 163 20.86 -5.62 0.01
N PRO A 164 20.65 -4.95 -1.13
CA PRO A 164 19.33 -4.47 -1.51
C PRO A 164 18.39 -5.63 -1.83
N ARG A 165 17.14 -5.50 -1.38
CA ARG A 165 16.07 -6.47 -1.61
C ARG A 165 15.01 -5.86 -2.52
N ILE A 166 14.48 -6.68 -3.41
CA ILE A 166 13.33 -6.35 -4.23
C ILE A 166 12.09 -6.87 -3.49
N ASP A 167 11.09 -6.01 -3.27
CA ASP A 167 9.86 -6.38 -2.55
C ASP A 167 9.15 -7.54 -3.28
N ILE A 168 8.88 -7.38 -4.58
CA ILE A 168 8.37 -8.44 -5.45
C ILE A 168 9.00 -8.34 -6.84
N LEU A 169 9.49 -9.47 -7.36
CA LEU A 169 9.97 -9.63 -8.72
C LEU A 169 9.02 -10.56 -9.48
N ALA A 170 8.46 -10.07 -10.58
CA ALA A 170 7.64 -10.85 -11.50
C ALA A 170 8.48 -11.38 -12.66
N HIS A 171 8.35 -12.66 -12.92
CA HIS A 171 8.90 -13.34 -14.09
C HIS A 171 7.78 -13.70 -15.06
N PHE A 172 8.09 -13.72 -16.35
CA PHE A 172 7.25 -14.34 -17.38
C PHE A 172 8.12 -15.33 -18.13
N ASP A 173 7.72 -16.60 -18.17
CA ASP A 173 8.53 -17.69 -18.71
C ASP A 173 9.97 -17.72 -18.15
N GLY A 174 10.09 -17.50 -16.83
CA GLY A 174 11.37 -17.47 -16.11
C GLY A 174 12.24 -16.23 -16.34
N ILE A 175 11.82 -15.27 -17.17
CA ILE A 175 12.56 -14.04 -17.46
C ILE A 175 12.04 -12.91 -16.56
N PRO A 176 12.91 -12.16 -15.84
CA PRO A 176 12.48 -10.98 -15.10
C PRO A 176 11.78 -9.95 -15.98
N ARG A 177 10.56 -9.54 -15.62
CA ARG A 177 9.74 -8.59 -16.39
C ARG A 177 9.35 -7.35 -15.61
N ALA A 178 9.10 -7.49 -14.31
CA ALA A 178 8.68 -6.35 -13.52
C ALA A 178 9.18 -6.41 -12.09
N ILE A 179 9.48 -5.24 -11.53
CA ILE A 179 9.65 -5.04 -10.10
C ILE A 179 8.43 -4.33 -9.56
N VAL A 180 7.91 -4.79 -8.42
CA VAL A 180 6.81 -4.16 -7.70
C VAL A 180 7.30 -3.74 -6.32
N SER A 181 7.51 -2.44 -6.13
CA SER A 181 7.82 -1.84 -4.84
C SER A 181 6.53 -1.60 -4.06
N CYS A 182 6.50 -1.99 -2.79
CA CYS A 182 5.31 -1.92 -1.95
C CYS A 182 5.55 -0.96 -0.78
N LYS A 183 4.75 0.11 -0.69
CA LYS A 183 4.86 1.12 0.37
C LYS A 183 3.46 1.56 0.82
N TRP A 184 3.00 1.10 1.99
CA TRP A 184 1.63 1.40 2.45
C TRP A 184 1.35 2.90 2.52
N SER A 185 2.25 3.65 3.15
CA SER A 185 2.28 5.11 3.09
C SER A 185 3.64 5.55 2.59
N VAL A 186 3.66 6.74 1.99
CA VAL A 186 4.86 7.36 1.47
C VAL A 186 5.21 8.49 2.43
N ARG A 187 6.43 8.49 2.95
CA ARG A 187 6.92 9.64 3.70
C ARG A 187 7.63 10.60 2.76
N HIS A 188 7.46 11.91 3.00
CA HIS A 188 8.15 12.92 2.18
C HIS A 188 9.67 12.70 2.17
N ASP A 189 10.27 12.45 3.33
CA ASP A 189 11.72 12.30 3.47
C ASP A 189 12.26 10.97 2.91
N ARG A 190 11.37 10.05 2.49
CA ARG A 190 11.72 8.75 1.89
C ARG A 190 11.26 8.61 0.44
N LEU A 191 10.79 9.68 -0.18
CA LEU A 191 10.46 9.69 -1.61
C LEU A 191 11.68 9.35 -2.47
N GLY A 192 12.85 9.93 -2.12
CA GLY A 192 14.10 9.69 -2.85
C GLY A 192 14.56 8.24 -2.85
N ASP A 193 14.16 7.46 -1.84
CA ASP A 193 14.46 6.03 -1.80
C ASP A 193 13.76 5.29 -2.96
N ILE A 194 12.49 5.61 -3.22
CA ILE A 194 11.69 4.94 -4.25
C ILE A 194 12.22 5.29 -5.65
N THR A 195 12.54 6.56 -5.86
CA THR A 195 12.99 7.06 -7.17
C THR A 195 14.41 6.61 -7.50
N SER A 196 15.30 6.58 -6.50
CA SER A 196 16.66 6.06 -6.66
C SER A 196 16.68 4.55 -6.93
N GLU A 197 15.86 3.76 -6.21
CA GLU A 197 15.71 2.32 -6.46
C GLU A 197 15.28 2.05 -7.91
N CYS A 198 14.21 2.70 -8.37
CA CYS A 198 13.73 2.57 -9.74
C CYS A 198 14.84 2.85 -10.76
N THR A 199 15.55 3.97 -10.60
CA THR A 199 16.57 4.41 -11.55
C THR A 199 17.70 3.40 -11.66
N VAL A 200 18.17 2.88 -10.52
CA VAL A 200 19.25 1.89 -10.50
C VAL A 200 18.79 0.57 -11.13
N TYR A 201 17.61 0.05 -10.76
CA TYR A 201 17.13 -1.21 -11.34
C TYR A 201 16.91 -1.12 -12.85
N LYS A 202 16.31 -0.03 -13.34
CA LYS A 202 16.11 0.16 -14.78
C LYS A 202 17.43 0.32 -15.53
N ALA A 203 18.42 0.99 -14.95
CA ALA A 203 19.75 1.11 -15.53
C ALA A 203 20.43 -0.27 -15.65
N GLU A 204 20.40 -1.09 -14.59
CA GLU A 204 21.00 -2.44 -14.62
C GLU A 204 20.25 -3.39 -15.56
N ALA A 205 18.92 -3.29 -15.61
CA ALA A 205 18.11 -4.03 -16.58
C ALA A 205 18.49 -3.66 -18.02
N LEU A 206 18.65 -2.36 -18.32
CA LEU A 206 19.07 -1.89 -19.64
C LEU A 206 20.46 -2.43 -20.02
N ARG A 207 21.43 -2.42 -19.09
CA ARG A 207 22.76 -3.00 -19.31
C ARG A 207 22.68 -4.51 -19.62
N SER A 208 21.76 -5.19 -18.96
CA SER A 208 21.48 -6.62 -19.16
C SER A 208 20.55 -6.91 -20.35
N ARG A 209 20.16 -5.89 -21.13
CA ARG A 209 19.19 -5.96 -22.24
C ARG A 209 17.84 -6.56 -21.83
N LEU A 210 17.45 -6.38 -20.58
CA LEU A 210 16.16 -6.77 -20.03
C LEU A 210 15.19 -5.59 -20.14
N LYS A 211 14.01 -5.84 -20.72
CA LYS A 211 12.88 -4.92 -20.58
C LYS A 211 12.25 -5.13 -19.22
N LEU A 212 12.39 -4.14 -18.34
CA LEU A 212 11.91 -4.19 -16.98
C LEU A 212 10.92 -3.05 -16.71
N ASP A 213 9.71 -3.41 -16.33
CA ASP A 213 8.72 -2.47 -15.80
C ASP A 213 8.94 -2.29 -14.29
N TYR A 214 8.66 -1.11 -13.76
CA TYR A 214 8.74 -0.77 -12.35
C TYR A 214 7.41 -0.18 -11.87
N TYR A 215 6.79 -0.87 -10.93
CA TYR A 215 5.51 -0.49 -10.33
C TYR A 215 5.71 -0.09 -8.87
N LEU A 216 4.98 0.93 -8.42
CA LEU A 216 4.83 1.24 -7.00
C LEU A 216 3.39 0.96 -6.57
N ILE A 217 3.18 0.12 -5.56
CA ILE A 217 1.88 -0.07 -4.93
C ILE A 217 1.83 0.66 -3.58
N THR A 218 0.78 1.45 -3.37
CA THR A 218 0.61 2.26 -2.16
C THR A 218 -0.84 2.42 -1.72
N ASN A 219 -1.03 2.77 -0.45
CA ASN A 219 -2.29 3.26 0.12
C ASN A 219 -2.12 4.70 0.66
N GLU A 220 -1.25 5.50 0.02
CA GLU A 220 -1.02 6.90 0.37
C GLU A 220 -2.20 7.78 -0.08
N TYR A 221 -2.65 8.69 0.79
CA TYR A 221 -3.75 9.61 0.49
C TYR A 221 -3.27 11.06 0.28
N ASP A 222 -2.06 11.43 0.72
CA ASP A 222 -1.56 12.80 0.58
C ASP A 222 -1.27 13.13 -0.91
N PRO A 223 -2.06 14.04 -1.53
CA PRO A 223 -1.96 14.31 -2.97
C PRO A 223 -0.62 14.93 -3.36
N ALA A 224 0.04 15.67 -2.46
CA ALA A 224 1.34 16.26 -2.76
C ALA A 224 2.45 15.19 -2.79
N ARG A 225 2.31 14.12 -2.00
CA ARG A 225 3.23 12.99 -2.03
C ARG A 225 2.99 12.13 -3.27
N LEU A 226 1.73 11.82 -3.56
CA LEU A 226 1.36 11.06 -4.76
C LEU A 226 1.78 11.76 -6.06
N SER A 227 1.50 13.07 -6.19
CA SER A 227 1.87 13.84 -7.39
C SER A 227 3.37 13.76 -7.67
N LYS A 228 4.22 13.91 -6.64
CA LYS A 228 5.68 13.83 -6.81
C LYS A 228 6.16 12.48 -7.37
N ILE A 229 5.48 11.40 -7.03
CA ILE A 229 5.82 10.05 -7.54
C ILE A 229 5.24 9.87 -8.95
N LEU A 230 4.00 10.31 -9.17
CA LEU A 230 3.35 10.25 -10.48
C LEU A 230 4.08 11.06 -11.56
N ASP A 231 4.79 12.10 -11.16
CA ASP A 231 5.61 12.94 -12.04
C ASP A 231 7.00 12.33 -12.31
N ASP A 232 7.38 11.24 -11.63
CA ASP A 232 8.64 10.54 -11.89
C ASP A 232 8.53 9.58 -13.06
N SER A 233 9.13 9.96 -14.19
CA SER A 233 9.17 9.18 -15.43
C SER A 233 9.86 7.81 -15.31
N CYS A 234 10.64 7.56 -14.25
CA CYS A 234 11.22 6.25 -14.02
C CYS A 234 10.15 5.22 -13.67
N ILE A 235 9.13 5.61 -12.89
CA ILE A 235 8.11 4.69 -12.40
C ILE A 235 7.05 4.52 -13.49
N ASP A 236 6.87 3.30 -14.00
CA ASP A 236 5.96 3.07 -15.13
C ASP A 236 4.51 3.28 -14.73
N ASN A 237 4.13 2.80 -13.54
CA ASN A 237 2.81 3.07 -12.97
C ASN A 237 2.86 3.13 -11.44
N VAL A 238 2.10 4.08 -10.87
CA VAL A 238 1.77 4.11 -9.45
C VAL A 238 0.37 3.53 -9.28
N VAL A 239 0.28 2.48 -8.48
CA VAL A 239 -0.93 1.72 -8.19
C VAL A 239 -1.42 2.08 -6.80
N HIS A 240 -2.67 2.53 -6.69
CA HIS A 240 -3.32 2.67 -5.41
C HIS A 240 -4.08 1.38 -5.05
N VAL A 241 -4.05 0.98 -3.77
CA VAL A 241 -4.78 -0.21 -3.29
C VAL A 241 -6.26 -0.12 -3.65
N HIS A 242 -6.84 1.07 -3.57
CA HIS A 242 -8.20 1.36 -4.01
C HIS A 242 -8.33 2.81 -4.49
N LYS A 243 -8.19 3.06 -5.80
CA LYS A 243 -8.14 4.42 -6.36
C LYS A 243 -9.40 5.23 -6.04
N HIS A 244 -10.56 4.57 -6.06
CA HIS A 244 -11.86 5.19 -5.78
C HIS A 244 -11.94 5.82 -4.38
N ALA A 245 -11.27 5.22 -3.38
CA ALA A 245 -11.24 5.80 -2.02
C ALA A 245 -10.51 7.16 -1.96
N VAL A 246 -9.52 7.37 -2.82
CA VAL A 246 -8.73 8.61 -2.87
C VAL A 246 -9.39 9.64 -3.77
N VAL A 247 -9.71 9.26 -5.01
CA VAL A 247 -10.24 10.21 -6.00
C VAL A 247 -11.68 10.59 -5.68
N ASP A 248 -12.56 9.61 -5.56
CA ASP A 248 -14.01 9.84 -5.50
C ASP A 248 -14.48 10.09 -4.06
N VAL A 249 -14.06 9.24 -3.11
CA VAL A 249 -14.53 9.34 -1.72
C VAL A 249 -13.89 10.50 -0.98
N CYS A 250 -12.57 10.72 -1.15
CA CYS A 250 -11.88 11.85 -0.52
C CYS A 250 -11.93 13.14 -1.33
N GLY A 251 -12.44 13.10 -2.57
CA GLY A 251 -12.47 14.24 -3.49
C GLY A 251 -11.07 14.78 -3.79
N LEU A 252 -10.10 13.89 -4.00
CA LEU A 252 -8.71 14.27 -4.27
C LEU A 252 -8.46 14.35 -5.77
N ASP A 253 -8.40 15.60 -6.25
CA ASP A 253 -7.78 16.16 -7.46
C ASP A 253 -7.52 15.27 -8.70
N ASP A 254 -7.93 15.78 -9.88
CA ASP A 254 -7.64 15.23 -11.22
C ASP A 254 -6.16 14.94 -11.48
N ARG A 255 -5.23 15.57 -10.76
CA ARG A 255 -3.79 15.24 -10.80
C ARG A 255 -3.50 13.77 -10.49
N LEU A 256 -4.41 13.08 -9.81
CA LEU A 256 -4.33 11.66 -9.48
C LEU A 256 -4.94 10.74 -10.54
N ILE A 257 -5.38 11.28 -11.69
CA ILE A 257 -6.01 10.50 -12.76
C ILE A 257 -5.09 9.40 -13.31
N LYS A 258 -3.77 9.61 -13.26
CA LYS A 258 -2.74 8.65 -13.67
C LYS A 258 -2.54 7.49 -12.70
N LEU A 259 -3.12 7.53 -11.49
CA LEU A 259 -3.10 6.37 -10.59
C LEU A 259 -3.79 5.20 -11.27
N LEU A 260 -3.15 4.05 -11.20
CA LEU A 260 -3.76 2.78 -11.54
C LEU A 260 -4.49 2.24 -10.31
N ASP A 261 -5.67 1.65 -10.51
CA ASP A 261 -6.32 0.90 -9.44
C ASP A 261 -5.71 -0.51 -9.34
N LEU A 262 -5.64 -1.06 -8.13
CA LEU A 262 -5.13 -2.43 -7.91
C LEU A 262 -5.82 -3.45 -8.81
N SER A 263 -7.13 -3.34 -9.02
CA SER A 263 -7.88 -4.26 -9.88
C SER A 263 -7.41 -4.23 -11.33
N VAL A 264 -7.02 -3.05 -11.83
CA VAL A 264 -6.50 -2.88 -13.19
C VAL A 264 -5.05 -3.37 -13.25
N PHE A 265 -4.26 -3.14 -12.21
CA PHE A 265 -2.90 -3.67 -12.09
C PHE A 265 -2.88 -5.21 -12.13
N LEU A 266 -3.72 -5.89 -11.35
CA LEU A 266 -3.78 -7.35 -11.32
C LEU A 266 -4.13 -7.94 -12.70
N LYS A 267 -5.02 -7.28 -13.46
CA LYS A 267 -5.39 -7.69 -14.82
C LYS A 267 -4.25 -7.58 -15.84
N LYS A 268 -3.14 -6.90 -15.54
CA LYS A 268 -1.97 -6.82 -16.44
C LYS A 268 -1.18 -8.12 -16.53
N PHE A 269 -1.37 -9.03 -15.58
CA PHE A 269 -0.65 -10.30 -15.49
C PHE A 269 -1.51 -11.49 -15.92
N LYS A 270 -2.56 -11.24 -16.70
CA LYS A 270 -3.43 -12.26 -17.29
C LYS A 270 -3.00 -12.62 -18.70
#